data_AF-A0A1M3R091-F1
#
_entry.id   AF-A0A1M3R091-F1
#
_cell.length_a   1.000
_cell.length_b   1.000
_cell.length_c   1.000
_cell.angle_alpha   90.00
_cell.angle_beta   90.00
_cell.angle_gamma   90.00
#
_symmetry.space_group_name_H-M   'P 1'
#
loop_
_entity.id
_entity.type
_entity.pdbx_description
1 polymer ?
#
loop_
_entity_poly.entity_id
_entity_poly.type
_entity_poly.pdbx_seq_one_letter_code
_entity_poly.pdbx_strand_id
1 'polypeptide(L)'
;MKKSIFLFATLIILFSCKKQAVIDMTPINAKGEVLFISRRIPNSADWQMFLMNADGTNQRVISNSLVQCSSPILSNSGTKVAFTTYDNNFYYNLYIIDIDGKNQKFLSRGK
;
A
#
# COMPACT_ATOMS: atom_id res chain seq x y z
N MET A 1 8.87 -67.52 -5.16
CA MET A 1 8.15 -67.16 -6.41
C MET A 1 6.76 -66.62 -6.07
N LYS A 2 6.30 -65.61 -6.85
CA LYS A 2 5.13 -64.68 -6.68
C LYS A 2 5.50 -63.37 -5.94
N LYS A 3 6.08 -62.35 -6.61
CA LYS A 3 5.51 -61.29 -7.51
C LYS A 3 4.48 -60.39 -6.79
N SER A 4 4.87 -59.20 -6.28
CA SER A 4 4.99 -57.86 -6.91
C SER A 4 3.68 -57.05 -7.05
N ILE A 5 3.71 -55.81 -6.51
CA ILE A 5 3.15 -54.54 -7.05
C ILE A 5 1.65 -54.21 -6.83
N PHE A 6 1.37 -53.18 -6.01
CA PHE A 6 0.75 -51.87 -6.35
C PHE A 6 0.66 -51.03 -5.04
N LEU A 7 1.55 -50.06 -4.81
CA LEU A 7 1.45 -48.63 -5.15
C LEU A 7 0.55 -47.79 -4.21
N PHE A 8 1.21 -46.88 -3.49
CA PHE A 8 0.84 -45.47 -3.35
C PHE A 8 -0.65 -45.15 -3.20
N ALA A 9 -1.11 -45.08 -1.96
CA ALA A 9 -2.06 -44.05 -1.57
C ALA A 9 -1.49 -43.31 -0.36
N THR A 10 -0.35 -42.65 -0.56
CA THR A 10 0.00 -41.48 0.24
C THR A 10 -1.22 -40.58 0.18
N LEU A 11 -1.92 -40.46 1.29
CA LEU A 11 -2.94 -39.45 1.51
C LEU A 11 -2.21 -38.11 1.48
N ILE A 12 -1.93 -37.62 0.26
CA ILE A 12 -1.56 -36.24 0.03
C ILE A 12 -2.84 -35.48 0.35
N ILE A 13 -3.01 -35.15 1.63
CA ILE A 13 -3.87 -34.04 2.02
C ILE A 13 -3.22 -32.86 1.32
N LEU A 14 -3.70 -32.58 0.10
CA LEU A 14 -3.56 -31.26 -0.50
C LEU A 14 -4.25 -30.34 0.50
N PHE A 15 -3.48 -29.82 1.45
CA PHE A 15 -3.77 -28.53 2.01
C PHE A 15 -3.77 -27.62 0.79
N SER A 16 -4.94 -27.47 0.18
CA SER A 16 -5.27 -26.22 -0.48
C SER A 16 -5.16 -25.20 0.63
N CYS A 17 -3.94 -24.70 0.82
CA CYS A 17 -3.71 -23.46 1.51
C CYS A 17 -4.38 -22.43 0.61
N LYS A 18 -5.70 -22.31 0.74
CA LYS A 18 -6.37 -21.09 0.37
C LYS A 18 -5.67 -20.07 1.26
N LYS A 19 -4.69 -19.37 0.68
CA LYS A 19 -4.22 -18.11 1.21
C LYS A 19 -5.48 -17.29 1.32
N GLN A 20 -6.06 -17.28 2.51
CA GLN A 20 -7.13 -16.36 2.81
C GLN A 20 -6.51 -15.01 2.47
N ALA A 21 -7.14 -14.26 1.57
CA ALA A 21 -6.82 -12.85 1.41
C ALA A 21 -7.28 -12.18 2.70
N VAL A 22 -6.48 -12.36 3.76
CA VAL A 22 -6.51 -11.46 4.89
C VAL A 22 -6.20 -10.12 4.23
N ILE A 23 -7.15 -9.20 4.32
CA ILE A 23 -6.87 -7.80 4.00
C ILE A 23 -5.85 -7.43 5.06
N ASP A 24 -4.57 -7.53 4.69
CA ASP A 24 -3.47 -7.13 5.53
C ASP A 24 -3.55 -5.61 5.61
N MET A 25 -4.37 -5.13 6.54
CA MET A 25 -4.49 -3.72 6.90
C MET A 25 -3.31 -3.28 7.75
N THR A 26 -2.23 -4.06 7.84
CA THR A 26 -1.03 -3.57 8.50
C THR A 26 -0.64 -2.27 7.82
N PRO A 27 -0.36 -1.21 8.60
CA PRO A 27 0.09 0.07 8.05
C PRO A 27 1.48 -0.06 7.42
N ILE A 28 1.97 -1.28 7.17
CA ILE A 28 3.32 -1.68 6.83
C ILE A 28 3.26 -2.40 5.48
N ASN A 29 4.01 -1.93 4.48
CA ASN A 29 4.09 -2.61 3.18
C ASN A 29 4.98 -3.88 3.25
N ALA A 30 5.06 -4.63 2.15
CA ALA A 30 5.88 -5.85 2.07
C ALA A 30 7.39 -5.65 2.37
N LYS A 31 7.88 -4.40 2.37
CA LYS A 31 9.26 -4.05 2.73
C LYS A 31 9.44 -3.67 4.20
N GLY A 32 8.38 -3.67 5.00
CA GLY A 32 8.44 -3.20 6.38
C GLY A 32 8.30 -1.68 6.52
N GLU A 33 7.82 -0.97 5.49
CA GLU A 33 7.68 0.49 5.52
C GLU A 33 6.27 0.94 5.93
N VAL A 34 6.20 1.94 6.80
CA VAL A 34 4.98 2.59 7.28
C VAL A 34 4.67 3.84 6.46
N LEU A 35 3.43 3.95 5.97
CA LEU A 35 2.90 5.17 5.35
C LEU A 35 2.26 6.07 6.41
N PHE A 36 2.64 7.35 6.44
CA PHE A 36 2.08 8.32 7.37
C PHE A 36 2.02 9.73 6.77
N ILE A 37 1.29 10.63 7.43
CA ILE A 37 1.18 12.05 7.06
C ILE A 37 1.90 12.94 8.06
N SER A 38 2.56 13.99 7.59
CA SER A 38 3.25 14.97 8.45
C SER A 38 3.35 16.35 7.81
N ARG A 39 3.33 17.42 8.62
CA ARG A 39 3.54 18.84 8.20
C ARG A 39 4.94 19.35 8.52
N ARG A 40 5.92 18.45 8.56
CA ARG A 40 7.29 18.78 8.98
C ARG A 40 8.18 19.40 7.90
N ILE A 41 7.67 19.56 6.67
CA ILE A 41 8.44 20.22 5.60
C ILE A 41 8.41 21.73 5.85
N PRO A 42 9.57 22.38 6.10
CA PRO A 42 9.61 23.82 6.31
C PRO A 42 9.04 24.56 5.10
N ASN A 43 8.31 25.65 5.34
CA ASN A 43 7.66 26.47 4.30
C ASN A 43 6.61 25.74 3.44
N SER A 44 6.16 24.56 3.84
CA SER A 44 4.98 23.91 3.25
C SER A 44 3.79 24.05 4.20
N ALA A 45 2.69 24.63 3.71
CA ALA A 45 1.44 24.69 4.47
C ALA A 45 0.71 23.33 4.49
N ASP A 46 1.19 22.35 3.73
CA ASP A 46 0.40 21.18 3.34
C ASP A 46 0.86 19.89 4.03
N TRP A 47 -0.09 18.97 4.25
CA TRP A 47 0.19 17.64 4.79
C TRP A 47 0.82 16.75 3.72
N GLN A 48 2.09 16.40 3.91
CA GLN A 48 2.81 15.53 2.99
C GLN A 48 2.72 14.06 3.41
N MET A 49 2.75 13.16 2.43
CA MET A 49 2.85 11.72 2.66
C MET A 49 4.31 11.31 2.78
N PHE A 50 4.60 10.45 3.76
CA PHE A 50 5.92 9.93 4.04
C PHE A 50 5.92 8.42 4.15
N LEU A 51 7.06 7.82 3.84
CA LEU A 51 7.39 6.44 4.17
C LEU A 51 8.56 6.41 5.13
N MET A 52 8.57 5.42 6.02
CA MET A 52 9.68 5.12 6.92
C MET A 52 9.71 3.63 7.22
N ASN A 53 10.84 3.10 7.66
CA ASN A 53 10.88 1.76 8.24
C ASN A 53 10.05 1.70 9.54
N ALA A 54 9.58 0.50 9.93
CA ALA A 54 8.82 0.29 11.17
C ALA A 54 9.58 0.71 12.46
N ASP A 55 10.92 0.77 12.40
CA ASP A 55 11.77 1.28 13.49
C ASP A 55 11.91 2.82 13.51
N GLY A 56 11.27 3.51 12.56
CA GLY A 56 11.32 4.97 12.42
C GLY A 56 12.50 5.50 11.59
N THR A 57 13.36 4.64 11.04
CA THR A 57 14.48 5.06 10.17
C THR A 57 14.04 5.27 8.71
N ASN A 58 14.95 5.78 7.86
CA ASN A 58 14.74 5.95 6.42
C ASN A 58 13.49 6.76 6.02
N GLN A 59 13.21 7.81 6.79
CA GLN A 59 12.03 8.61 6.54
C GLN A 59 12.19 9.46 5.27
N ARG A 60 11.24 9.35 4.34
CA ARG A 60 11.27 10.04 3.04
C ARG A 60 9.89 10.50 2.61
N VAL A 61 9.83 11.66 1.98
CA VAL A 61 8.59 12.19 1.38
C VAL A 61 8.30 11.45 0.07
N ILE A 62 7.02 11.20 -0.22
CA ILE A 62 6.58 10.63 -1.50
C ILE A 62 5.56 11.47 -2.25
N SER A 63 4.96 12.47 -1.61
CA SER A 63 4.02 13.37 -2.26
C SER A 63 4.75 14.46 -3.05
N ASN A 64 4.23 14.79 -4.23
CA ASN A 64 4.73 15.89 -5.06
C ASN A 64 3.96 17.17 -4.72
N SER A 65 4.46 17.98 -3.78
CA SER A 65 4.19 19.41 -3.47
C SER A 65 2.75 20.01 -3.50
N LEU A 66 1.72 19.29 -3.91
CA LEU A 66 0.37 19.79 -4.21
C LEU A 66 -0.70 19.16 -3.31
N VAL A 67 -0.30 18.58 -2.19
CA VAL A 67 -1.14 17.60 -1.53
C VAL A 67 -1.53 18.08 -0.15
N GLN A 68 -2.75 18.61 -0.02
CA GLN A 68 -3.47 18.59 1.25
C GLN A 68 -4.08 17.20 1.38
N CYS A 69 -3.22 16.25 1.76
CA CYS A 69 -3.56 14.84 1.76
C CYS A 69 -4.49 14.51 2.92
N SER A 70 -5.63 13.93 2.60
CA SER A 70 -6.49 13.25 3.57
C SER A 70 -6.44 11.76 3.31
N SER A 71 -6.26 10.98 4.38
CA SER A 71 -6.50 9.53 4.41
C SER A 71 -5.79 8.68 3.33
N PRO A 72 -4.44 8.70 3.25
CA PRO A 72 -3.74 7.85 2.29
C PRO A 72 -3.81 6.37 2.71
N ILE A 73 -3.96 5.48 1.73
CA ILE A 73 -4.01 4.03 1.94
C ILE A 73 -3.05 3.31 0.99
N LEU A 74 -2.37 2.29 1.50
CA LEU A 74 -1.52 1.41 0.70
C LEU A 74 -2.37 0.38 -0.05
N SER A 75 -1.99 0.08 -1.29
CA SER A 75 -2.51 -1.09 -2.00
C SER A 75 -2.02 -2.37 -1.32
N ASN A 76 -2.77 -3.47 -1.44
CA ASN A 76 -2.36 -4.77 -0.87
C ASN A 76 -1.01 -5.26 -1.40
N SER A 77 -0.63 -4.85 -2.62
CA SER A 77 0.68 -5.13 -3.20
C SER A 77 1.82 -4.29 -2.60
N GLY A 78 1.51 -3.23 -1.84
CA GLY A 78 2.47 -2.27 -1.31
C GLY A 78 3.13 -1.37 -2.36
N THR A 79 2.65 -1.40 -3.61
CA THR A 79 3.28 -0.69 -4.74
C THR A 79 2.62 0.64 -5.07
N LYS A 80 1.39 0.88 -4.60
CA LYS A 80 0.63 2.09 -4.87
C LYS A 80 0.02 2.65 -3.59
N VAL A 81 -0.22 3.95 -3.61
CA VAL A 81 -0.96 4.68 -2.58
C VAL A 81 -2.17 5.34 -3.23
N ALA A 82 -3.35 5.12 -2.69
CA ALA A 82 -4.55 5.90 -3.02
C ALA A 82 -4.75 6.98 -1.95
N PHE A 83 -5.10 8.19 -2.37
CA PHE A 83 -5.27 9.32 -1.45
C PHE A 83 -6.24 10.35 -2.00
N THR A 84 -6.79 11.17 -1.10
CA THR A 84 -7.63 12.31 -1.47
C THR A 84 -6.90 13.64 -1.24
N THR A 85 -7.05 14.55 -2.19
CA THR A 85 -6.68 15.97 -2.08
C THR A 85 -7.92 16.81 -2.38
N TYR A 86 -7.88 18.13 -2.17
CA TYR A 86 -8.96 19.01 -2.62
C TYR A 86 -8.41 20.14 -3.49
N ASP A 87 -9.24 20.60 -4.43
CA ASP A 87 -8.90 21.77 -5.26
C ASP A 87 -9.24 23.09 -4.55
N ASN A 88 -8.93 24.21 -5.20
CA ASN A 88 -9.23 25.56 -4.67
C ASN A 88 -10.72 25.82 -4.41
N ASN A 89 -11.60 24.96 -4.93
CA ASN A 89 -13.05 25.04 -4.73
C ASN A 89 -13.53 24.01 -3.69
N PHE A 90 -12.61 23.40 -2.92
CA PHE A 90 -12.86 22.40 -1.87
C PHE A 90 -13.50 21.09 -2.35
N TYR A 91 -13.40 20.77 -3.64
CA TYR A 91 -13.85 19.46 -4.12
C TYR A 91 -12.77 18.42 -3.89
N TYR A 92 -13.13 17.34 -3.19
CA TYR A 92 -12.24 16.20 -3.01
C TYR A 92 -11.96 15.52 -4.34
N ASN A 93 -10.69 15.20 -4.58
CA ASN A 93 -10.22 14.51 -5.76
C ASN A 93 -9.46 13.26 -5.31
N LEU A 94 -9.78 12.13 -5.94
CA LEU A 94 -9.12 10.85 -5.70
C LEU A 94 -7.95 10.70 -6.66
N TYR A 95 -6.79 10.36 -6.11
CA TYR A 95 -5.57 10.09 -6.85
C TYR A 95 -4.98 8.75 -6.44
N ILE A 96 -4.15 8.20 -7.33
CA ILE A 96 -3.18 7.15 -7.01
C ILE A 96 -1.77 7.63 -7.35
N ILE A 97 -0.78 7.14 -6.63
CA ILE A 97 0.64 7.36 -6.88
C ILE A 97 1.41 6.08 -6.61
N ASP A 98 2.54 5.88 -7.27
CA ASP A 98 3.43 4.77 -6.96
C ASP A 98 4.14 5.01 -5.61
N ILE A 99 4.55 3.93 -4.94
CA ILE A 99 5.17 3.97 -3.61
C ILE A 99 6.52 4.72 -3.58
N ASP A 100 7.13 4.92 -4.75
CA ASP A 100 8.34 5.71 -4.94
C ASP A 100 8.05 7.21 -5.17
N GLY A 101 6.78 7.61 -5.13
CA GLY A 101 6.33 8.99 -5.34
C GLY A 101 6.18 9.38 -6.82
N LYS A 102 6.30 8.43 -7.75
CA LYS A 102 6.16 8.70 -9.19
C LYS A 102 4.77 8.33 -9.70
N ASN A 103 4.52 8.72 -10.95
CA ASN A 103 3.32 8.34 -11.71
C ASN A 103 1.99 8.67 -11.00
N GLN A 104 1.91 9.85 -10.37
CA GLN A 104 0.67 10.34 -9.81
C GLN A 104 -0.40 10.44 -10.90
N LYS A 105 -1.56 9.84 -10.66
CA LYS A 105 -2.67 9.78 -11.60
C LYS A 105 -3.98 10.14 -10.91
N PHE A 106 -4.71 11.08 -11.52
CA PHE A 106 -6.07 11.42 -11.14
C PHE A 106 -7.02 10.27 -11.49
N LEU A 107 -7.93 9.93 -10.57
CA LEU A 107 -8.96 8.91 -10.77
C LEU A 107 -10.36 9.50 -10.91
N SER A 108 -10.75 10.38 -9.99
CA SER A 108 -12.09 10.94 -9.97
C SER A 108 -12.18 12.20 -9.12
N ARG A 109 -13.21 13.01 -9.36
CA ARG A 109 -13.60 14.15 -8.52
C ARG A 109 -14.87 13.81 -7.75
N GLY A 110 -14.92 14.18 -6.48
CA GLY A 110 -16.13 14.15 -5.66
C GLY A 110 -17.13 15.16 -6.21
N LYS A 111 -18.40 14.74 -6.27
CA LYS A 111 -19.51 15.58 -6.75
C LYS A 111 -20.03 16.48 -5.64
#